data_AF-A0A5H2YJV9-F1
#
_entry.id   AF-A0A5H2YJV9-F1
#
_cell.length_a   1.000
_cell.length_b   1.000
_cell.length_c   1.000
_cell.angle_alpha   90.00
_cell.angle_beta   90.00
_cell.angle_gamma   90.00
#
_symmetry.space_group_name_H-M   'P 1'
#
loop_
_entity.id
_entity.type
_entity.pdbx_description
1 polymer ?
#
loop_
_entity_poly.entity_id
_entity_poly.type
_entity_poly.pdbx_seq_one_letter_code
_entity_poly.pdbx_strand_id
1 'polypeptide(L)'
;MSANTLEKMLVIQKFKDGVAGIDGLDNPRSVKRSKDGKFVFVVSGDDNALASFKVTSDGLLQPLGFLKSTPSKGIYLEGASSVVSFSQGTRIAVASFYDGALSIFELHNNATLKPSKSFSDHLPPNVVFKSKDSLSKIDRMGLLGAWEVIKSHDEKQLLVASYKSDSVIICNVGTNSIELSSQVKRLAAQPKSLGNPVSMALSSSGDRLFVAGFEGNTMTIFNRHEDGTLTFFQQLENNPDLEKVLSNPQKVITSTDAKHFYVANAGSKSIAVFSYENDAYKHKHSVYAEELNGVGALLLSKNGQYVFAAAEHGHGILQFKVQKNGALSSPKYLNTADNSITGVSSIEQLDEQRLLLTGAKADTLYLVQLP
;
A
#
# COMPACT_ATOMS: atom_id res chain seq x y z
N MET A 1 -9.47 29.40 -7.14
CA MET A 1 -9.90 28.00 -6.98
C MET A 1 -11.14 28.01 -6.11
N SER A 2 -12.27 27.50 -6.60
CA SER A 2 -13.45 27.30 -5.74
C SER A 2 -13.11 26.25 -4.69
N ALA A 3 -13.31 26.56 -3.41
CA ALA A 3 -13.17 25.56 -2.36
C ALA A 3 -14.06 24.36 -2.69
N ASN A 4 -13.52 23.15 -2.57
CA ASN A 4 -14.29 21.93 -2.79
C ASN A 4 -15.46 21.91 -1.79
N THR A 5 -16.68 21.70 -2.27
CA THR A 5 -17.85 21.58 -1.39
C THR A 5 -17.69 20.36 -0.49
N LEU A 6 -17.76 20.56 0.83
CA LEU A 6 -17.74 19.48 1.81
C LEU A 6 -19.00 18.63 1.68
N GLU A 7 -18.80 17.34 1.46
CA GLU A 7 -19.82 16.31 1.52
C GLU A 7 -19.59 15.48 2.80
N LYS A 8 -20.63 15.28 3.60
CA LYS A 8 -20.49 14.78 4.97
C LYS A 8 -20.46 13.26 5.02
N MET A 9 -19.36 12.71 5.52
CA MET A 9 -19.30 11.30 5.93
C MET A 9 -19.80 11.14 7.36
N LEU A 10 -20.37 9.97 7.65
CA LEU A 10 -20.72 9.54 9.01
C LEU A 10 -19.69 8.54 9.53
N VAL A 11 -19.11 8.79 10.70
CA VAL A 11 -18.28 7.80 11.41
C VAL A 11 -19.21 6.82 12.12
N ILE A 12 -19.22 5.56 11.66
CA ILE A 12 -20.01 4.48 12.26
C ILE A 12 -19.28 3.92 13.48
N GLN A 13 -17.97 3.66 13.35
CA GLN A 13 -17.12 3.19 14.43
C GLN A 13 -15.74 3.85 14.37
N LYS A 14 -15.13 3.98 15.55
CA LYS A 14 -13.80 4.54 15.75
C LYS A 14 -13.04 3.69 16.76
N PHE A 15 -11.86 3.21 16.39
CA PHE A 15 -10.94 2.46 17.27
C PHE A 15 -9.65 3.25 17.36
N LYS A 16 -9.39 3.85 18.52
CA LYS A 16 -8.22 4.68 18.77
C LYS A 16 -7.26 3.97 19.72
N ASP A 17 -5.97 3.99 19.41
CA ASP A 17 -4.91 3.44 20.24
C ASP A 17 -4.92 4.00 21.66
N GLY A 18 -4.69 3.14 22.66
CA GLY A 18 -4.71 3.48 24.07
C GLY A 18 -6.09 3.80 24.65
N VAL A 19 -7.17 3.73 23.86
CA VAL A 19 -8.55 4.04 24.30
C VAL A 19 -9.39 2.77 24.37
N ALA A 20 -10.10 2.58 25.48
CA ALA A 20 -11.03 1.45 25.68
C ALA A 20 -10.40 0.06 25.43
N GLY A 21 -9.10 -0.10 25.75
CA GLY A 21 -8.37 -1.35 25.59
C GLY A 21 -7.93 -1.68 24.16
N ILE A 22 -8.10 -0.73 23.23
CA ILE A 22 -7.54 -0.83 21.88
C ILE A 22 -6.04 -0.53 21.93
N ASP A 23 -5.26 -1.37 21.28
CA ASP A 23 -3.81 -1.32 21.14
C ASP A 23 -3.45 -1.90 19.75
N GLY A 24 -2.23 -1.72 19.26
CA GLY A 24 -1.85 -2.14 17.91
C GLY A 24 -2.04 -1.05 16.84
N LEU A 25 -2.40 0.18 17.21
CA LEU A 25 -2.86 1.24 16.29
C LEU A 25 -2.11 2.57 16.43
N ASP A 26 -0.92 2.63 17.04
CA ASP A 26 -0.05 3.83 17.00
C ASP A 26 0.59 3.98 15.59
N ASN A 27 0.26 5.09 14.92
CA ASN A 27 0.60 5.35 13.52
C ASN A 27 0.24 4.20 12.55
N PRO A 28 -1.06 3.92 12.34
CA PRO A 28 -1.50 2.85 11.45
C PRO A 28 -1.22 3.23 10.00
N ARG A 29 -0.54 2.35 9.25
CA ARG A 29 -0.06 2.61 7.88
C ARG A 29 -0.87 1.92 6.80
N SER A 30 -1.43 0.75 7.09
CA SER A 30 -2.19 -0.03 6.11
C SER A 30 -3.35 -0.76 6.75
N VAL A 31 -4.51 -0.72 6.09
CA VAL A 31 -5.68 -1.53 6.43
C VAL A 31 -6.08 -2.37 5.22
N LYS A 32 -6.39 -3.66 5.46
CA LYS A 32 -6.91 -4.57 4.44
C LYS A 32 -8.04 -5.45 4.95
N ARG A 33 -9.06 -5.65 4.11
CA ARG A 33 -10.14 -6.60 4.34
C ARG A 33 -9.80 -7.95 3.70
N SER A 34 -10.11 -9.05 4.37
CA SER A 34 -10.00 -10.38 3.78
C SER A 34 -10.97 -10.55 2.61
N LYS A 35 -10.62 -11.38 1.62
CA LYS A 35 -11.44 -11.59 0.41
C LYS A 35 -12.79 -12.24 0.73
N ASP A 36 -12.82 -13.15 1.71
CA ASP A 36 -14.07 -13.72 2.24
C ASP A 36 -14.90 -12.72 3.05
N GLY A 37 -14.35 -11.52 3.29
CA GLY A 37 -15.03 -10.39 3.88
C GLY A 37 -15.20 -10.45 5.39
N LYS A 38 -14.65 -11.47 6.07
CA LYS A 38 -14.86 -11.75 7.49
C LYS A 38 -13.89 -11.05 8.42
N PHE A 39 -12.75 -10.59 7.92
CA PHE A 39 -11.70 -9.99 8.75
C PHE A 39 -11.16 -8.70 8.16
N VAL A 40 -10.67 -7.84 9.04
CA VAL A 40 -9.89 -6.65 8.73
C VAL A 40 -8.59 -6.72 9.50
N PHE A 41 -7.49 -6.42 8.83
CA PHE A 41 -6.14 -6.38 9.38
C PHE A 41 -5.58 -4.97 9.26
N VAL A 42 -4.97 -4.48 10.32
CA VAL A 42 -4.29 -3.19 10.35
C VAL A 42 -2.86 -3.39 10.79
N VAL A 43 -1.92 -2.78 10.09
CA VAL A 43 -0.52 -2.72 10.53
C VAL A 43 -0.12 -1.29 10.86
N SER A 44 0.68 -1.16 11.89
CA SER A 44 1.02 0.11 12.52
C SER A 44 2.51 0.22 12.71
N GLY A 45 3.05 1.33 12.22
CA GLY A 45 4.48 1.51 12.08
C GLY A 45 5.18 1.86 13.38
N ASP A 46 4.54 2.67 14.20
CA ASP A 46 5.16 3.16 15.44
C ASP A 46 4.83 2.22 16.60
N ASP A 47 3.68 1.54 16.55
CA ASP A 47 3.38 0.44 17.47
C ASP A 47 4.08 -0.89 17.14
N ASN A 48 4.70 -0.97 15.95
CA ASN A 48 5.34 -2.17 15.44
C ASN A 48 4.41 -3.39 15.49
N ALA A 49 3.19 -3.24 14.99
CA ALA A 49 2.09 -4.16 15.30
C ALA A 49 1.25 -4.59 14.09
N LEU A 50 0.56 -5.72 14.27
CA LEU A 50 -0.52 -6.23 13.44
C LEU A 50 -1.77 -6.43 14.32
N ALA A 51 -2.81 -5.63 14.11
CA ALA A 51 -4.12 -5.75 14.75
C ALA A 51 -5.13 -6.45 13.82
N SER A 52 -6.07 -7.20 14.39
CA SER A 52 -7.14 -7.88 13.65
C SER A 52 -8.53 -7.63 14.24
N PHE A 53 -9.49 -7.54 13.34
CA PHE A 53 -10.89 -7.30 13.63
C PHE A 53 -11.75 -8.30 12.85
N LYS A 54 -12.83 -8.76 13.47
CA LYS A 54 -13.89 -9.50 12.80
C LYS A 54 -14.90 -8.53 12.22
N VAL A 55 -15.34 -8.78 10.99
CA VAL A 55 -16.47 -8.10 10.36
C VAL A 55 -17.74 -8.88 10.70
N THR A 56 -18.67 -8.23 11.38
CA THR A 56 -19.97 -8.81 11.75
C THR A 56 -20.93 -8.82 10.55
N SER A 57 -22.06 -9.51 10.67
CA SER A 57 -23.03 -9.66 9.57
C SER A 57 -23.66 -8.34 9.10
N ASP A 58 -23.76 -7.34 9.99
CA ASP A 58 -24.18 -5.97 9.70
C ASP A 58 -23.02 -5.09 9.20
N GLY A 59 -21.81 -5.63 9.10
CA GLY A 59 -20.62 -4.94 8.61
C GLY A 59 -19.95 -4.00 9.61
N LEU A 60 -20.23 -4.16 10.91
CA LEU A 60 -19.46 -3.53 11.97
C LEU A 60 -18.17 -4.33 12.23
N LEU A 61 -17.24 -3.72 12.95
CA LEU A 61 -15.98 -4.31 13.38
C LEU A 61 -16.03 -4.68 14.86
N GLN A 62 -15.54 -5.87 15.16
CA GLN A 62 -15.27 -6.35 16.51
C GLN A 62 -13.77 -6.60 16.65
N PRO A 63 -13.05 -5.94 17.57
CA PRO A 63 -11.64 -6.23 17.83
C PRO A 63 -11.43 -7.69 18.23
N LEU A 64 -10.42 -8.35 17.67
CA LEU A 64 -10.03 -9.72 18.02
C LEU A 64 -8.75 -9.77 18.86
N GLY A 65 -7.76 -8.96 18.48
CA GLY A 65 -6.47 -8.89 19.15
C GLY A 65 -5.38 -8.34 18.25
N PHE A 66 -4.15 -8.29 18.77
CA PHE A 66 -2.98 -7.77 18.07
C PHE A 66 -1.72 -8.58 18.38
N LEU A 67 -0.69 -8.42 17.56
CA LEU A 67 0.69 -8.86 17.80
C LEU A 67 1.61 -7.67 17.66
N LYS A 68 2.59 -7.52 18.57
CA LYS A 68 3.68 -6.54 18.46
C LYS A 68 4.99 -7.23 18.10
N SER A 69 5.93 -6.45 17.54
CA SER A 69 7.28 -6.93 17.27
C SER A 69 7.90 -7.53 18.53
N THR A 70 8.38 -8.75 18.42
CA THR A 70 9.07 -9.46 19.50
C THR A 70 10.07 -10.41 18.85
N PRO A 71 11.26 -9.92 18.46
CA PRO A 71 12.24 -10.71 17.74
C PRO A 71 12.65 -12.01 18.46
N SER A 72 12.67 -12.00 19.81
CA SER A 72 12.93 -13.19 20.63
C SER A 72 11.90 -14.30 20.49
N LYS A 73 10.70 -13.99 19.96
CA LYS A 73 9.62 -14.95 19.63
C LYS A 73 9.46 -15.14 18.12
N GLY A 74 10.41 -14.65 17.31
CA GLY A 74 10.34 -14.71 15.85
C GLY A 74 9.26 -13.82 15.22
N ILE A 75 8.82 -12.78 15.93
CA ILE A 75 7.86 -11.80 15.40
C ILE A 75 8.63 -10.55 14.99
N TYR A 76 8.73 -10.32 13.68
CA TYR A 76 9.41 -9.16 13.09
C TYR A 76 8.37 -8.23 12.48
N LEU A 77 8.05 -7.17 13.21
CA LEU A 77 7.04 -6.16 12.87
C LEU A 77 7.55 -4.72 13.07
N GLU A 78 8.85 -4.52 13.27
CA GLU A 78 9.41 -3.19 13.46
C GLU A 78 9.22 -2.33 12.21
N GLY A 79 8.46 -1.24 12.34
CA GLY A 79 8.04 -0.41 11.22
C GLY A 79 7.07 -1.09 10.26
N ALA A 80 6.19 -1.98 10.75
CA ALA A 80 5.16 -2.64 9.94
C ALA A 80 4.43 -1.65 9.02
N SER A 81 4.43 -1.92 7.72
CA SER A 81 4.11 -0.92 6.69
C SER A 81 3.01 -1.36 5.72
N SER A 82 2.90 -2.66 5.45
CA SER A 82 1.90 -3.19 4.52
C SER A 82 1.46 -4.59 4.94
N VAL A 83 0.18 -4.89 4.73
CA VAL A 83 -0.42 -6.18 5.05
C VAL A 83 -1.25 -6.68 3.88
N VAL A 84 -1.23 -8.00 3.64
CA VAL A 84 -2.19 -8.68 2.77
C VAL A 84 -2.65 -9.97 3.43
N SER A 85 -3.92 -10.34 3.21
CA SER A 85 -4.45 -11.65 3.63
C SER A 85 -4.82 -12.49 2.41
N PHE A 86 -4.65 -13.80 2.53
CA PHE A 86 -5.07 -14.77 1.53
C PHE A 86 -6.60 -14.95 1.51
N SER A 87 -7.16 -15.64 0.51
CA SER A 87 -8.60 -15.65 0.25
C SER A 87 -9.47 -16.08 1.45
N GLN A 88 -8.97 -16.99 2.27
CA GLN A 88 -9.64 -17.49 3.47
C GLN A 88 -9.48 -16.58 4.70
N GLY A 89 -8.67 -15.53 4.62
CA GLY A 89 -8.37 -14.63 5.74
C GLY A 89 -7.52 -15.26 6.85
N THR A 90 -7.16 -16.54 6.77
CA THR A 90 -6.40 -17.23 7.82
C THR A 90 -4.91 -17.00 7.70
N ARG A 91 -4.35 -16.88 6.49
CA ARG A 91 -2.94 -16.57 6.28
C ARG A 91 -2.76 -15.09 5.97
N ILE A 92 -1.80 -14.45 6.62
CA ILE A 92 -1.53 -13.02 6.52
C ILE A 92 -0.03 -12.82 6.28
N ALA A 93 0.33 -11.93 5.36
CA ALA A 93 1.69 -11.52 5.10
C ALA A 93 1.86 -10.03 5.42
N VAL A 94 2.93 -9.67 6.12
CA VAL A 94 3.24 -8.31 6.54
C VAL A 94 4.65 -7.95 6.09
N ALA A 95 4.79 -6.79 5.44
CA ALA A 95 6.08 -6.15 5.22
C ALA A 95 6.40 -5.22 6.40
N SER A 96 7.65 -5.25 6.86
CA SER A 96 8.13 -4.45 7.99
C SER A 96 9.41 -3.71 7.61
N PHE A 97 9.34 -2.38 7.66
CA PHE A 97 10.35 -1.51 7.09
C PHE A 97 11.69 -1.56 7.84
N TYR A 98 11.66 -1.45 9.16
CA TYR A 98 12.89 -1.39 9.97
C TYR A 98 13.49 -2.77 10.20
N ASP A 99 12.66 -3.79 10.39
CA ASP A 99 13.11 -5.19 10.43
C ASP A 99 13.61 -5.71 9.07
N GLY A 100 13.34 -4.99 7.97
CA GLY A 100 13.65 -5.43 6.62
C GLY A 100 13.08 -6.83 6.35
N ALA A 101 11.79 -7.02 6.67
CA ALA A 101 11.20 -8.34 6.81
C ALA A 101 9.90 -8.54 6.04
N LEU A 102 9.69 -9.78 5.58
CA LEU A 102 8.38 -10.32 5.22
C LEU A 102 7.99 -11.35 6.28
N SER A 103 6.96 -11.06 7.07
CA SER A 103 6.48 -11.91 8.17
C SER A 103 5.11 -12.51 7.83
N ILE A 104 4.97 -13.82 8.05
CA ILE A 104 3.77 -14.61 7.78
C ILE A 104 3.14 -15.01 9.10
N PHE A 105 1.83 -14.77 9.21
CA PHE A 105 1.01 -15.10 10.37
C PHE A 105 -0.17 -15.97 9.96
N GLU A 106 -0.65 -16.77 10.89
CA GLU A 106 -1.88 -17.55 10.76
C GLU A 106 -2.89 -17.10 11.84
N LEU A 107 -4.13 -16.86 11.44
CA LEU A 107 -5.25 -16.58 12.31
C LEU A 107 -5.93 -17.90 12.69
N HIS A 108 -5.62 -18.38 13.89
CA HIS A 108 -6.17 -19.61 14.43
C HIS A 108 -7.52 -19.37 15.09
N ASN A 109 -8.44 -20.34 14.92
CA ASN A 109 -9.78 -20.33 15.50
C ASN A 109 -10.55 -19.02 15.24
N ASN A 110 -10.24 -18.33 14.13
CA ASN A 110 -10.83 -17.05 13.77
C ASN A 110 -10.66 -15.93 14.81
N ALA A 111 -9.63 -16.02 15.66
CA ALA A 111 -9.45 -15.09 16.78
C ALA A 111 -7.98 -14.77 17.10
N THR A 112 -7.07 -15.74 17.03
CA THR A 112 -5.70 -15.57 17.54
C THR A 112 -4.68 -15.60 16.42
N LEU A 113 -3.96 -14.49 16.25
CA LEU A 113 -2.82 -14.43 15.35
C LEU A 113 -1.61 -15.17 15.94
N LYS A 114 -0.94 -15.99 15.13
CA LYS A 114 0.30 -16.67 15.49
C LYS A 114 1.35 -16.50 14.39
N PRO A 115 2.63 -16.28 14.73
CA PRO A 115 3.69 -16.28 13.74
C PRO A 115 3.83 -17.68 13.11
N SER A 116 4.10 -17.70 11.81
CA SER A 116 4.29 -18.94 11.02
C SER A 116 5.69 -18.99 10.40
N LYS A 117 6.10 -17.93 9.68
CA LYS A 117 7.41 -17.84 9.04
C LYS A 117 7.82 -16.38 8.87
N SER A 118 9.12 -16.09 8.86
CA SER A 118 9.65 -14.75 8.54
C SER A 118 10.87 -14.86 7.63
N PHE A 119 11.05 -13.84 6.79
CA PHE A 119 12.24 -13.64 5.96
C PHE A 119 12.85 -12.29 6.33
N SER A 120 14.12 -12.28 6.74
CA SER A 120 14.88 -11.06 7.03
C SER A 120 16.38 -11.39 7.07
N ASP A 121 17.22 -10.42 6.72
CA ASP A 121 18.67 -10.49 6.96
C ASP A 121 19.04 -10.24 8.44
N HIS A 122 18.05 -9.88 9.27
CA HIS A 122 18.20 -9.57 10.70
C HIS A 122 19.24 -8.49 11.00
N LEU A 123 19.33 -7.50 10.09
CA LEU A 123 20.24 -6.37 10.24
C LEU A 123 19.60 -5.28 11.09
N PRO A 124 20.31 -4.75 12.10
CA PRO A 124 19.81 -3.64 12.90
C PRO A 124 19.50 -2.37 12.06
N PRO A 125 18.45 -1.60 12.39
CA PRO A 125 18.08 -0.41 11.61
C PRO A 125 19.19 0.64 11.50
N ASN A 126 20.04 0.80 12.51
CA ASN A 126 21.19 1.71 12.41
C ASN A 126 22.22 1.28 11.36
N VAL A 127 22.42 -0.03 11.17
CA VAL A 127 23.27 -0.56 10.08
C VAL A 127 22.63 -0.28 8.73
N VAL A 128 21.32 -0.53 8.59
CA VAL A 128 20.60 -0.41 7.31
C VAL A 128 20.40 1.05 6.88
N PHE A 129 20.08 1.95 7.82
CA PHE A 129 19.62 3.30 7.51
C PHE A 129 20.64 4.41 7.81
N LYS A 130 21.66 4.15 8.64
CA LYS A 130 22.67 5.17 9.01
C LYS A 130 24.09 4.85 8.53
N SER A 131 24.35 3.62 8.07
CA SER A 131 25.67 3.29 7.52
C SER A 131 25.94 4.04 6.21
N LYS A 132 27.19 4.44 6.01
CA LYS A 132 27.70 4.95 4.72
C LYS A 132 28.28 3.85 3.84
N ASP A 133 28.52 2.68 4.41
CA ASP A 133 29.10 1.54 3.71
C ASP A 133 28.06 0.88 2.81
N SER A 134 28.52 0.28 1.72
CA SER A 134 27.66 -0.52 0.87
C SER A 134 27.12 -1.75 1.62
N LEU A 135 25.79 -1.91 1.62
CA LEU A 135 25.12 -3.05 2.22
C LEU A 135 25.10 -4.29 1.31
N SER A 136 25.61 -4.20 0.07
CA SER A 136 25.52 -5.25 -0.95
C SER A 136 26.05 -6.63 -0.51
N LYS A 137 27.02 -6.67 0.42
CA LYS A 137 27.58 -7.93 0.94
C LYS A 137 26.76 -8.58 2.06
N ILE A 138 25.87 -7.81 2.68
CA ILE A 138 25.07 -8.22 3.84
C ILE A 138 23.55 -8.18 3.58
N ASP A 139 23.12 -7.57 2.49
CA ASP A 139 21.78 -7.66 1.90
C ASP A 139 21.65 -8.98 1.11
N ARG A 140 21.35 -10.09 1.78
CA ARG A 140 21.29 -11.42 1.14
C ARG A 140 19.89 -11.75 0.64
N MET A 141 18.86 -11.26 1.33
CA MET A 141 17.46 -11.52 0.96
C MET A 141 16.85 -10.43 0.09
N GLY A 142 17.45 -9.23 0.04
CA GLY A 142 16.89 -8.13 -0.73
C GLY A 142 15.66 -7.48 -0.10
N LEU A 143 15.46 -7.67 1.21
CA LEU A 143 14.28 -7.22 1.95
C LEU A 143 14.55 -6.00 2.83
N LEU A 144 15.76 -5.43 2.82
CA LEU A 144 16.06 -4.22 3.58
C LEU A 144 15.09 -3.10 3.18
N GLY A 145 14.40 -2.53 4.17
CA GLY A 145 13.37 -1.54 3.94
C GLY A 145 12.12 -2.07 3.25
N ALA A 146 11.73 -3.34 3.45
CA ALA A 146 10.48 -3.91 2.95
C ALA A 146 9.29 -2.99 3.29
N TRP A 147 8.63 -2.44 2.26
CA TRP A 147 7.61 -1.40 2.43
C TRP A 147 6.22 -1.88 2.03
N GLU A 148 6.02 -2.31 0.78
CA GLU A 148 4.73 -2.83 0.31
C GLU A 148 4.84 -4.32 -0.02
N VAL A 149 3.85 -5.09 0.43
CA VAL A 149 3.62 -6.47 -0.03
C VAL A 149 2.30 -6.53 -0.79
N ILE A 150 2.32 -7.17 -1.96
CA ILE A 150 1.11 -7.52 -2.73
C ILE A 150 1.12 -9.02 -3.04
N LYS A 151 -0.03 -9.55 -3.47
CA LYS A 151 -0.18 -10.94 -3.91
C LYS A 151 -0.66 -11.00 -5.35
N SER A 152 -0.24 -12.03 -6.08
CA SER A 152 -0.83 -12.35 -7.38
C SER A 152 -2.32 -12.70 -7.22
N HIS A 153 -3.10 -12.51 -8.29
CA HIS A 153 -4.56 -12.75 -8.25
C HIS A 153 -4.93 -14.20 -7.93
N ASP A 154 -4.09 -15.15 -8.37
CA ASP A 154 -4.18 -16.59 -8.08
C ASP A 154 -3.58 -16.98 -6.72
N GLU A 155 -3.03 -16.01 -5.98
CA GLU A 155 -2.39 -16.16 -4.68
C GLU A 155 -1.19 -17.11 -4.66
N LYS A 156 -0.61 -17.44 -5.82
CA LYS A 156 0.59 -18.28 -5.92
C LYS A 156 1.89 -17.53 -5.72
N GLN A 157 1.87 -16.19 -5.71
CA GLN A 157 3.04 -15.38 -5.43
C GLN A 157 2.74 -14.20 -4.52
N LEU A 158 3.73 -13.87 -3.68
CA LEU A 158 3.85 -12.58 -3.01
C LEU A 158 4.95 -11.77 -3.69
N LEU A 159 4.74 -10.46 -3.80
CA LEU A 159 5.75 -9.52 -4.28
C LEU A 159 5.98 -8.47 -3.19
N VAL A 160 7.24 -8.14 -2.91
CA VAL A 160 7.62 -7.16 -1.88
C VAL A 160 8.53 -6.07 -2.46
N ALA A 161 8.07 -4.82 -2.41
CA ALA A 161 8.88 -3.65 -2.71
C ALA A 161 9.77 -3.33 -1.52
N SER A 162 11.09 -3.32 -1.72
CA SER A 162 12.08 -3.15 -0.66
C SER A 162 12.88 -1.88 -0.90
N TYR A 163 12.56 -0.84 -0.12
CA TYR A 163 13.05 0.52 -0.31
C TYR A 163 14.57 0.61 -0.26
N LYS A 164 15.24 0.00 0.74
CA LYS A 164 16.70 0.10 0.87
C LYS A 164 17.45 -0.84 -0.05
N SER A 165 16.89 -2.01 -0.33
CA SER A 165 17.51 -2.99 -1.23
C SER A 165 17.39 -2.61 -2.71
N ASP A 166 16.55 -1.61 -3.02
CA ASP A 166 16.19 -1.20 -4.37
C ASP A 166 15.74 -2.39 -5.24
N SER A 167 14.86 -3.22 -4.68
CA SER A 167 14.40 -4.46 -5.29
C SER A 167 12.91 -4.75 -5.11
N VAL A 168 12.39 -5.57 -6.02
CA VAL A 168 11.17 -6.35 -5.85
C VAL A 168 11.54 -7.79 -5.54
N ILE A 169 11.09 -8.31 -4.40
CA ILE A 169 11.25 -9.72 -4.03
C ILE A 169 10.01 -10.48 -4.43
N ILE A 170 10.20 -11.66 -5.03
CA ILE A 170 9.12 -12.56 -5.41
C ILE A 170 9.23 -13.82 -4.55
N CYS A 171 8.15 -14.16 -3.85
CA CYS A 171 8.03 -15.41 -3.10
C CYS A 171 6.96 -16.29 -3.74
N ASN A 172 7.26 -17.57 -3.92
CA ASN A 172 6.26 -18.57 -4.32
C ASN A 172 5.44 -19.00 -3.10
N VAL A 173 4.15 -19.13 -3.27
CA VAL A 173 3.18 -19.56 -2.25
C VAL A 173 2.65 -20.93 -2.64
N GLY A 174 3.00 -21.93 -1.83
CA GLY A 174 2.41 -23.26 -1.85
C GLY A 174 1.29 -23.39 -0.81
N THR A 175 0.68 -24.58 -0.76
CA THR A 175 -0.41 -24.87 0.18
C THR A 175 0.03 -24.63 1.64
N ASN A 176 1.23 -25.06 2.01
CA ASN A 176 1.76 -24.99 3.39
C ASN A 176 3.11 -24.28 3.48
N SER A 177 3.63 -23.73 2.39
CA SER A 177 4.93 -23.07 2.36
C SER A 177 4.85 -21.74 1.63
N ILE A 178 5.70 -20.83 2.06
CA ILE A 178 6.08 -19.64 1.29
C ILE A 178 7.59 -19.70 1.19
N GLU A 179 8.13 -19.50 -0.02
CA GLU A 179 9.57 -19.56 -0.28
C GLU A 179 10.02 -18.41 -1.16
N LEU A 180 11.16 -17.81 -0.82
CA LEU A 180 11.77 -16.77 -1.63
C LEU A 180 12.20 -17.40 -2.96
N SER A 181 11.68 -16.86 -4.06
CA SER A 181 11.89 -17.37 -5.41
C SER A 181 12.96 -16.57 -6.14
N SER A 182 12.81 -15.25 -6.20
CA SER A 182 13.73 -14.38 -6.92
C SER A 182 13.78 -12.96 -6.36
N GLN A 183 14.86 -12.25 -6.69
CA GLN A 183 15.06 -10.84 -6.42
C GLN A 183 15.25 -10.11 -7.75
N VAL A 184 14.44 -9.07 -7.96
CA VAL A 184 14.52 -8.20 -9.14
C VAL A 184 15.01 -6.83 -8.71
N LYS A 185 16.29 -6.55 -9.00
CA LYS A 185 16.89 -5.20 -8.94
C LYS A 185 16.75 -4.53 -10.33
N ARG A 186 17.66 -3.61 -10.66
CA ARG A 186 17.79 -3.06 -12.02
C ARG A 186 18.12 -4.16 -13.03
N LEU A 187 17.29 -4.34 -14.05
CA LEU A 187 17.59 -5.20 -15.20
C LEU A 187 18.49 -4.47 -16.21
N ALA A 188 19.28 -5.21 -16.99
CA ALA A 188 20.22 -4.64 -17.95
C ALA A 188 19.55 -3.71 -19.00
N ALA A 189 18.33 -4.04 -19.40
CA ALA A 189 17.55 -3.24 -20.35
C ALA A 189 16.94 -1.95 -19.75
N GLN A 190 17.00 -1.76 -18.42
CA GLN A 190 16.46 -0.57 -17.76
C GLN A 190 17.46 0.60 -17.81
N PRO A 191 16.99 1.82 -18.09
CA PRO A 191 17.87 2.98 -18.09
C PRO A 191 18.38 3.33 -16.68
N LYS A 192 17.52 3.27 -15.65
CA LYS A 192 17.87 3.56 -14.25
C LYS A 192 17.45 2.44 -13.31
N SER A 193 17.80 2.59 -12.04
CA SER A 193 17.41 1.66 -10.99
C SER A 193 15.92 1.81 -10.63
N LEU A 194 15.40 1.00 -9.71
CA LEU A 194 13.99 1.07 -9.32
C LEU A 194 13.65 2.36 -8.55
N GLY A 195 14.65 3.02 -7.95
CA GLY A 195 14.51 4.32 -7.32
C GLY A 195 13.92 4.26 -5.91
N ASN A 196 14.29 3.24 -5.12
CA ASN A 196 13.78 2.96 -3.78
C ASN A 196 12.27 2.67 -3.82
N PRO A 197 11.87 1.46 -4.25
CA PRO A 197 10.48 1.13 -4.53
C PRO A 197 9.64 1.11 -3.24
N VAL A 198 8.49 1.77 -3.26
CA VAL A 198 7.54 1.84 -2.13
C VAL A 198 6.13 1.41 -2.50
N SER A 199 5.79 1.34 -3.79
CA SER A 199 4.47 0.83 -4.17
C SER A 199 4.48 -0.01 -5.43
N MET A 200 3.57 -0.98 -5.47
CA MET A 200 3.34 -1.88 -6.58
C MET A 200 1.86 -2.08 -6.89
N ALA A 201 1.56 -2.25 -8.17
CA ALA A 201 0.25 -2.70 -8.63
C ALA A 201 0.41 -3.74 -9.76
N LEU A 202 -0.45 -4.76 -9.75
CA LEU A 202 -0.57 -5.69 -10.87
C LEU A 202 -1.72 -5.23 -11.78
N SER A 203 -1.57 -5.42 -13.10
CA SER A 203 -2.73 -5.38 -14.00
C SER A 203 -3.78 -6.41 -13.57
N SER A 204 -5.04 -6.21 -13.97
CA SER A 204 -6.12 -7.18 -13.71
C SER A 204 -5.85 -8.56 -14.31
N SER A 205 -5.18 -8.61 -15.47
CA SER A 205 -4.67 -9.81 -16.12
C SER A 205 -3.45 -10.42 -15.42
N GLY A 206 -2.74 -9.65 -14.57
CA GLY A 206 -1.52 -10.10 -13.89
C GLY A 206 -0.27 -10.19 -14.77
N ASP A 207 -0.34 -9.66 -16.00
CA ASP A 207 0.71 -9.67 -17.03
C ASP A 207 1.61 -8.41 -17.01
N ARG A 208 1.29 -7.44 -16.15
CA ARG A 208 2.10 -6.24 -15.89
C ARG A 208 2.26 -5.99 -14.41
N LEU A 209 3.45 -5.57 -14.01
CA LEU A 209 3.75 -5.05 -12.69
C LEU A 209 4.21 -3.60 -12.81
N PHE A 210 3.53 -2.69 -12.11
CA PHE A 210 3.89 -1.29 -11.98
C PHE A 210 4.59 -1.10 -10.65
N VAL A 211 5.72 -0.40 -10.63
CA VAL A 211 6.56 -0.18 -9.44
C VAL A 211 6.86 1.31 -9.32
N ALA A 212 6.48 1.93 -8.21
CA ALA A 212 6.75 3.32 -7.88
C ALA A 212 8.05 3.46 -7.07
N GLY A 213 9.04 4.14 -7.66
CA GLY A 213 10.33 4.47 -7.06
C GLY A 213 10.31 5.85 -6.41
N PHE A 214 10.27 5.87 -5.07
CA PHE A 214 10.04 7.09 -4.30
C PHE A 214 11.16 8.13 -4.45
N GLU A 215 12.41 7.75 -4.20
CA GLU A 215 13.55 8.68 -4.27
C GLU A 215 14.00 8.92 -5.70
N GLY A 216 13.88 7.90 -6.54
CA GLY A 216 14.25 7.97 -7.96
C GLY A 216 13.29 8.82 -8.79
N ASN A 217 12.09 9.14 -8.27
CA ASN A 217 11.02 9.79 -9.02
C ASN A 217 10.67 9.01 -10.31
N THR A 218 10.57 7.69 -10.20
CA THR A 218 10.36 6.80 -11.33
C THR A 218 9.10 5.96 -11.19
N MET A 219 8.51 5.59 -12.34
CA MET A 219 7.59 4.46 -12.44
C MET A 219 8.22 3.41 -13.36
N THR A 220 8.50 2.22 -12.84
CA THR A 220 9.02 1.11 -13.64
C THR A 220 7.91 0.10 -13.90
N ILE A 221 7.76 -0.29 -15.16
CA ILE A 221 6.74 -1.23 -15.62
C ILE A 221 7.44 -2.46 -16.18
N PHE A 222 7.04 -3.62 -15.70
CA PHE A 222 7.51 -4.92 -16.16
C PHE A 222 6.41 -5.67 -16.87
N ASN A 223 6.76 -6.43 -17.91
CA ASN A 223 5.96 -7.57 -18.32
C ASN A 223 6.17 -8.67 -17.27
N ARG A 224 5.09 -9.36 -16.92
CA ARG A 224 5.11 -10.50 -16.03
C ARG A 224 4.66 -11.74 -16.78
N HIS A 225 5.51 -12.75 -16.82
CA HIS A 225 5.21 -14.04 -17.47
C HIS A 225 4.43 -14.96 -16.52
N GLU A 226 3.88 -16.05 -17.06
CA GLU A 226 3.05 -17.00 -16.28
C GLU A 226 3.83 -17.66 -15.13
N ASP A 227 5.13 -17.88 -15.31
CA ASP A 227 6.05 -18.39 -14.28
C ASP A 227 6.43 -17.34 -13.22
N GLY A 228 5.93 -16.10 -13.38
CA GLY A 228 6.19 -14.97 -12.51
C GLY A 228 7.51 -14.24 -12.77
N THR A 229 8.28 -14.64 -13.79
CA THR A 229 9.47 -13.90 -14.20
C THR A 229 9.09 -12.51 -14.75
N LEU A 230 9.97 -11.54 -14.54
CA LEU A 230 9.77 -10.16 -14.96
C LEU A 230 10.74 -9.77 -16.07
N THR A 231 10.22 -9.18 -17.14
CA THR A 231 11.03 -8.54 -18.17
C THR A 231 10.71 -7.06 -18.24
N PHE A 232 11.70 -6.24 -18.56
CA PHE A 232 11.52 -4.79 -18.64
C PHE A 232 10.54 -4.43 -19.76
N PHE A 233 9.56 -3.57 -19.45
CA PHE A 233 8.64 -3.02 -20.44
C PHE A 233 8.89 -1.52 -20.66
N GLN A 234 8.83 -0.71 -19.59
CA GLN A 234 8.97 0.74 -19.69
C GLN A 234 9.44 1.34 -18.36
N GLN A 235 10.19 2.44 -18.42
CA GLN A 235 10.47 3.29 -17.27
C GLN A 235 10.04 4.72 -17.59
N LEU A 236 9.26 5.33 -16.70
CA LEU A 236 8.79 6.71 -16.79
C LEU A 236 9.49 7.54 -15.72
N GLU A 237 9.95 8.72 -16.12
CA GLU A 237 10.76 9.61 -15.30
C GLU A 237 10.41 11.08 -15.59
N ASN A 238 10.79 11.98 -14.69
CA ASN A 238 10.72 13.40 -14.98
C ASN A 238 11.71 13.78 -16.08
N ASN A 239 11.24 14.53 -17.07
CA ASN A 239 12.10 15.25 -17.98
C ASN A 239 12.56 16.56 -17.30
N PRO A 240 13.87 16.86 -17.23
CA PRO A 240 14.38 18.11 -16.67
C PRO A 240 13.80 19.39 -17.30
N ASP A 241 13.42 19.32 -18.56
CA ASP A 241 12.94 20.46 -19.37
C ASP A 241 11.41 20.58 -19.37
N LEU A 242 10.69 19.64 -18.73
CA LEU A 242 9.24 19.64 -18.65
C LEU A 242 8.76 19.69 -17.19
N GLU A 243 7.45 19.81 -17.03
CA GLU A 243 6.82 19.72 -15.71
C GLU A 243 7.17 18.39 -15.04
N LYS A 244 7.52 18.45 -13.75
CA LYS A 244 7.81 17.27 -12.93
C LYS A 244 6.53 16.53 -12.59
N VAL A 245 6.16 15.57 -13.43
CA VAL A 245 4.96 14.74 -13.28
C VAL A 245 5.07 13.76 -12.10
N LEU A 246 6.26 13.25 -11.84
CA LEU A 246 6.53 12.27 -10.79
C LEU A 246 7.36 12.92 -9.69
N SER A 247 6.76 13.22 -8.53
CA SER A 247 7.48 13.83 -7.41
C SER A 247 7.21 13.02 -6.15
N ASN A 248 8.17 12.20 -5.75
CA ASN A 248 8.06 11.21 -4.69
C ASN A 248 6.80 10.34 -4.85
N PRO A 249 6.72 9.51 -5.92
CA PRO A 249 5.57 8.66 -6.16
C PRO A 249 5.43 7.64 -5.02
N GLN A 250 4.30 7.70 -4.30
CA GLN A 250 4.10 6.98 -3.05
C GLN A 250 3.07 5.85 -3.16
N LYS A 251 2.08 5.97 -4.05
CA LYS A 251 1.09 4.91 -4.31
C LYS A 251 0.76 4.84 -5.79
N VAL A 252 0.71 3.62 -6.33
CA VAL A 252 0.18 3.35 -7.66
C VAL A 252 -1.05 2.45 -7.59
N ILE A 253 -2.07 2.76 -8.39
CA ILE A 253 -3.24 1.90 -8.63
C ILE A 253 -3.54 1.86 -10.14
N THR A 254 -4.08 0.75 -10.63
CA THR A 254 -4.40 0.55 -12.05
C THR A 254 -5.91 0.52 -12.28
N SER A 255 -6.37 0.94 -13.45
CA SER A 255 -7.72 0.64 -13.92
C SER A 255 -7.89 -0.88 -14.10
N THR A 256 -9.15 -1.33 -14.08
CA THR A 256 -9.50 -2.75 -14.25
C THR A 256 -9.12 -3.32 -15.62
N ASP A 257 -8.90 -2.49 -16.63
CA ASP A 257 -8.43 -2.89 -17.96
C ASP A 257 -6.92 -2.64 -18.17
N ALA A 258 -6.21 -2.14 -17.15
CA ALA A 258 -4.81 -1.72 -17.18
C ALA A 258 -4.47 -0.70 -18.29
N LYS A 259 -5.47 -0.08 -18.93
CA LYS A 259 -5.26 1.00 -19.90
C LYS A 259 -4.88 2.29 -19.21
N HIS A 260 -5.18 2.43 -17.92
CA HIS A 260 -4.85 3.59 -17.12
C HIS A 260 -4.20 3.18 -15.81
N PHE A 261 -3.32 4.05 -15.31
CA PHE A 261 -2.88 3.98 -13.92
C PHE A 261 -2.76 5.38 -13.32
N TYR A 262 -2.87 5.42 -12.00
CA TYR A 262 -2.89 6.64 -11.20
C TYR A 262 -1.77 6.57 -10.18
N VAL A 263 -1.02 7.67 -10.06
CA VAL A 263 0.12 7.76 -9.15
C VAL A 263 -0.09 8.92 -8.20
N ALA A 264 -0.11 8.63 -6.90
CA ALA A 264 -0.04 9.66 -5.86
C ALA A 264 1.40 10.13 -5.72
N ASN A 265 1.62 11.42 -5.94
CA ASN A 265 2.91 12.07 -5.86
C ASN A 265 2.94 12.98 -4.62
N ALA A 266 3.59 12.50 -3.56
CA ALA A 266 3.62 13.19 -2.27
C ALA A 266 4.32 14.55 -2.37
N GLY A 267 5.39 14.63 -3.15
CA GLY A 267 6.23 15.82 -3.26
C GLY A 267 5.62 16.96 -4.10
N SER A 268 4.58 16.68 -4.89
CA SER A 268 3.91 17.67 -5.74
C SER A 268 2.43 17.87 -5.43
N LYS A 269 1.92 17.27 -4.34
CA LYS A 269 0.50 17.31 -3.94
C LYS A 269 -0.44 16.93 -5.10
N SER A 270 -0.11 15.86 -5.82
CA SER A 270 -0.78 15.56 -7.08
C SER A 270 -1.09 14.08 -7.30
N ILE A 271 -2.07 13.84 -8.15
CA ILE A 271 -2.34 12.52 -8.74
C ILE A 271 -2.03 12.61 -10.23
N ALA A 272 -0.98 11.93 -10.68
CA ALA A 272 -0.67 11.83 -12.10
C ALA A 272 -1.48 10.69 -12.74
N VAL A 273 -2.06 10.97 -13.92
CA VAL A 273 -2.85 10.01 -14.70
C VAL A 273 -2.08 9.63 -15.95
N PHE A 274 -1.92 8.33 -16.17
CA PHE A 274 -1.23 7.77 -17.32
C PHE A 274 -2.17 6.88 -18.11
N SER A 275 -2.00 6.83 -19.43
CA SER A 275 -2.77 5.97 -20.34
C SER A 275 -1.87 5.21 -21.28
N TYR A 276 -2.24 3.98 -21.60
CA TYR A 276 -1.59 3.13 -22.59
C TYR A 276 -2.00 3.53 -24.02
N GLU A 277 -1.04 4.04 -24.80
CA GLU A 277 -1.27 4.51 -26.16
C GLU A 277 -0.03 4.32 -27.04
N ASN A 278 -0.22 3.74 -28.23
CA ASN A 278 0.84 3.44 -29.19
C ASN A 278 1.99 2.66 -28.52
N ASP A 279 1.63 1.55 -27.88
CA ASP A 279 2.53 0.60 -27.22
C ASP A 279 3.40 1.14 -26.08
N ALA A 280 2.96 2.25 -25.47
CA ALA A 280 3.61 2.83 -24.30
C ALA A 280 2.60 3.51 -23.37
N TYR A 281 2.89 3.53 -22.08
CA TYR A 281 2.19 4.41 -21.15
C TYR A 281 2.70 5.84 -21.30
N LYS A 282 1.78 6.80 -21.31
CA LYS A 282 2.07 8.23 -21.43
C LYS A 282 1.29 9.01 -20.39
N HIS A 283 1.94 10.02 -19.82
CA HIS A 283 1.26 10.98 -18.97
C HIS A 283 0.15 11.69 -19.77
N LYS A 284 -1.00 11.88 -19.14
CA LYS A 284 -2.14 12.59 -19.73
C LYS A 284 -2.38 13.92 -19.07
N HIS A 285 -2.52 13.90 -17.76
CA HIS A 285 -2.72 15.08 -16.95
C HIS A 285 -2.43 14.73 -15.49
N SER A 286 -2.22 15.77 -14.70
CA SER A 286 -2.09 15.67 -13.25
C SER A 286 -3.22 16.45 -12.62
N VAL A 287 -3.76 15.93 -11.52
CA VAL A 287 -4.72 16.66 -10.68
C VAL A 287 -3.99 17.16 -9.45
N TYR A 288 -4.20 18.45 -9.13
CA TYR A 288 -3.60 19.12 -7.98
C TYR A 288 -4.70 19.60 -7.04
N ALA A 289 -4.47 19.47 -5.74
CA ALA A 289 -5.34 20.00 -4.70
C ALA A 289 -4.53 20.21 -3.42
N GLU A 290 -4.90 21.19 -2.59
CA GLU A 290 -4.20 21.44 -1.33
C GLU A 290 -4.36 20.27 -0.34
N GLU A 291 -5.50 19.61 -0.39
CA GLU A 291 -5.83 18.42 0.42
C GLU A 291 -4.97 17.20 0.06
N LEU A 292 -4.22 17.25 -1.05
CA LEU A 292 -3.28 16.20 -1.49
C LEU A 292 -1.86 16.40 -0.94
N ASN A 293 -1.64 17.30 0.03
CA ASN A 293 -0.32 17.51 0.61
C ASN A 293 0.22 16.25 1.32
N GLY A 294 1.23 15.62 0.75
CA GLY A 294 1.71 14.30 1.20
C GLY A 294 0.74 13.16 0.85
N VAL A 295 0.10 13.23 -0.32
CA VAL A 295 -0.80 12.16 -0.80
C VAL A 295 -0.04 10.83 -0.88
N GLY A 296 -0.52 9.85 -0.12
CA GLY A 296 0.07 8.52 -0.03
C GLY A 296 -0.96 7.39 -0.11
N ALA A 297 -2.26 7.70 -0.04
CA ALA A 297 -3.33 6.72 -0.12
C ALA A 297 -4.15 6.92 -1.40
N LEU A 298 -4.29 5.86 -2.19
CA LEU A 298 -5.20 5.78 -3.33
C LEU A 298 -6.00 4.49 -3.29
N LEU A 299 -7.26 4.56 -3.71
CA LEU A 299 -8.14 3.41 -3.86
C LEU A 299 -9.05 3.60 -5.09
N LEU A 300 -9.01 2.67 -6.03
CA LEU A 300 -10.05 2.53 -7.06
C LEU A 300 -11.21 1.75 -6.46
N SER A 301 -12.44 2.28 -6.54
CA SER A 301 -13.64 1.56 -6.13
C SER A 301 -13.78 0.25 -6.92
N LYS A 302 -14.38 -0.79 -6.32
CA LYS A 302 -14.55 -2.11 -6.95
C LYS A 302 -15.29 -2.05 -8.29
N ASN A 303 -16.22 -1.11 -8.43
CA ASN A 303 -16.96 -0.85 -9.67
C ASN A 303 -16.18 -0.01 -10.71
N GLY A 304 -14.97 0.45 -10.39
CA GLY A 304 -14.10 1.26 -11.26
C GLY A 304 -14.54 2.70 -11.48
N GLN A 305 -15.63 3.15 -10.84
CA GLN A 305 -16.23 4.46 -11.11
C GLN A 305 -15.57 5.61 -10.34
N TYR A 306 -14.86 5.32 -9.25
CA TYR A 306 -14.29 6.34 -8.37
C TYR A 306 -12.85 6.03 -7.99
N VAL A 307 -12.01 7.06 -7.98
CA VAL A 307 -10.73 7.05 -7.28
C VAL A 307 -10.90 7.85 -5.99
N PHE A 308 -10.57 7.26 -4.86
CA PHE A 308 -10.42 7.95 -3.59
C PHE A 308 -8.95 8.24 -3.35
N ALA A 309 -8.65 9.42 -2.82
CA ALA A 309 -7.30 9.82 -2.46
C ALA A 309 -7.28 10.47 -1.09
N ALA A 310 -6.20 10.25 -0.35
CA ALA A 310 -5.98 10.95 0.90
C ALA A 310 -4.49 11.15 1.18
N ALA A 311 -4.22 12.09 2.07
CA ALA A 311 -2.90 12.57 2.35
C ALA A 311 -2.64 12.63 3.86
N GLU A 312 -1.42 12.28 4.26
CA GLU A 312 -1.05 12.22 5.68
C GLU A 312 -0.92 13.61 6.33
N HIS A 313 -0.81 14.67 5.52
CA HIS A 313 -0.88 16.05 6.00
C HIS A 313 -2.20 16.73 5.64
N GLY A 314 -3.12 15.99 4.99
CA GLY A 314 -4.45 16.45 4.65
C GLY A 314 -5.48 16.17 5.76
N HIS A 315 -6.66 16.74 5.53
CA HIS A 315 -7.88 16.47 6.27
C HIS A 315 -8.81 15.72 5.33
N GLY A 316 -9.56 14.72 5.81
CA GLY A 316 -10.56 13.99 5.02
C GLY A 316 -9.98 13.18 3.85
N ILE A 317 -10.84 12.92 2.86
CA ILE A 317 -10.50 12.23 1.62
C ILE A 317 -11.09 12.97 0.41
N LEU A 318 -10.45 12.87 -0.74
CA LEU A 318 -10.99 13.35 -2.02
C LEU A 318 -11.59 12.17 -2.80
N GLN A 319 -12.75 12.39 -3.40
CA GLN A 319 -13.40 11.43 -4.30
C GLN A 319 -13.46 12.00 -5.72
N PHE A 320 -12.89 11.28 -6.67
CA PHE A 320 -12.87 11.63 -8.08
C PHE A 320 -13.73 10.64 -8.86
N LYS A 321 -14.60 11.11 -9.77
CA LYS A 321 -15.25 10.25 -10.74
C LYS A 321 -14.25 9.93 -11.85
N VAL A 322 -14.12 8.65 -12.20
CA VAL A 322 -13.32 8.18 -13.32
C VAL A 322 -14.12 8.32 -14.61
N GLN A 323 -13.58 9.05 -15.57
CA GLN A 323 -14.14 9.24 -16.90
C GLN A 323 -13.76 8.08 -17.83
N LYS A 324 -14.48 7.93 -18.95
CA LYS A 324 -14.26 6.84 -19.91
C LYS A 324 -12.83 6.79 -20.48
N ASN A 325 -12.15 7.93 -20.56
CA ASN A 325 -10.76 8.05 -21.03
C ASN A 325 -9.73 7.92 -19.89
N GLY A 326 -10.16 7.49 -18.70
CA GLY A 326 -9.32 7.38 -17.51
C GLY A 326 -9.15 8.67 -16.73
N ALA A 327 -9.61 9.82 -17.23
CA ALA A 327 -9.44 11.10 -16.54
C ALA A 327 -10.24 11.18 -15.24
N LEU A 328 -9.77 12.01 -14.31
CA LEU A 328 -10.41 12.25 -13.02
C LEU A 328 -11.21 13.56 -13.11
N SER A 329 -12.45 13.56 -12.63
CA SER A 329 -13.27 14.77 -12.51
C SER A 329 -12.68 15.76 -11.49
N SER A 330 -13.26 16.95 -11.36
CA SER A 330 -13.06 17.73 -10.12
C SER A 330 -13.48 16.89 -8.90
N PRO A 331 -12.72 16.95 -7.79
CA PRO A 331 -13.01 16.13 -6.63
C PRO A 331 -14.22 16.62 -5.85
N LYS A 332 -14.87 15.68 -5.18
CA LYS A 332 -15.65 15.96 -3.97
C LYS A 332 -14.74 15.84 -2.75
N TYR A 333 -14.86 16.79 -1.82
CA TYR A 333 -14.17 16.73 -0.54
C TYR A 333 -15.06 16.05 0.49
N LEU A 334 -14.60 14.91 1.02
CA LEU A 334 -15.37 14.12 1.99
C LEU A 334 -14.70 14.22 3.37
N ASN A 335 -15.46 14.66 4.37
CA ASN A 335 -15.05 14.63 5.78
C ASN A 335 -16.28 14.60 6.69
N THR A 336 -16.09 14.48 8.00
CA THR A 336 -17.14 14.73 8.98
C THR A 336 -17.46 16.22 9.08
N ALA A 337 -18.60 16.56 9.69
CA ALA A 337 -19.02 17.96 9.85
C ALA A 337 -18.03 18.81 10.67
N ASP A 338 -17.26 18.17 11.56
CA ASP A 338 -16.25 18.78 12.42
C ASP A 338 -14.81 18.63 11.88
N ASN A 339 -14.63 18.07 10.67
CA ASN A 339 -13.32 17.77 10.06
C ASN A 339 -12.40 16.88 10.93
N SER A 340 -12.97 15.94 11.70
CA SER A 340 -12.23 15.09 12.62
C SER A 340 -11.43 13.97 11.96
N ILE A 341 -11.69 13.64 10.68
CA ILE A 341 -10.84 12.72 9.92
C ILE A 341 -9.61 13.47 9.41
N THR A 342 -8.43 13.07 9.87
CA THR A 342 -7.15 13.72 9.53
C THR A 342 -6.05 12.70 9.33
N GLY A 343 -5.04 13.05 8.53
CA GLY A 343 -3.83 12.24 8.35
C GLY A 343 -4.10 10.83 7.85
N VAL A 344 -5.00 10.67 6.87
CA VAL A 344 -5.38 9.35 6.37
C VAL A 344 -4.22 8.72 5.59
N SER A 345 -3.77 7.55 6.04
CA SER A 345 -2.62 6.81 5.50
C SER A 345 -3.03 5.62 4.61
N SER A 346 -4.23 5.08 4.82
CA SER A 346 -4.77 3.99 4.00
C SER A 346 -6.29 4.07 3.91
N ILE A 347 -6.82 3.69 2.75
CA ILE A 347 -8.24 3.62 2.43
C ILE A 347 -8.53 2.20 1.92
N GLU A 348 -9.54 1.55 2.47
CA GLU A 348 -9.98 0.22 2.04
C GLU A 348 -11.51 0.20 1.91
N GLN A 349 -12.01 -0.36 0.82
CA GLN A 349 -13.46 -0.45 0.60
C GLN A 349 -14.05 -1.63 1.37
N LEU A 350 -14.92 -1.35 2.34
CA LEU A 350 -15.71 -2.40 2.99
C LEU A 350 -16.79 -2.87 2.01
N ASP A 351 -17.62 -1.95 1.50
CA ASP A 351 -18.67 -2.19 0.51
C ASP A 351 -18.93 -0.93 -0.33
N GLU A 352 -20.00 -0.92 -1.15
CA GLU A 352 -20.32 0.22 -2.03
C GLU A 352 -20.54 1.54 -1.29
N GLN A 353 -20.86 1.48 0.00
CA GLN A 353 -21.29 2.62 0.81
C GLN A 353 -20.35 2.93 1.97
N ARG A 354 -19.48 1.99 2.36
CA ARG A 354 -18.62 2.12 3.53
C ARG A 354 -17.15 1.94 3.22
N LEU A 355 -16.33 2.78 3.83
CA LEU A 355 -14.87 2.74 3.77
C LEU A 355 -14.26 2.50 5.15
N LEU A 356 -13.11 1.87 5.16
CA LEU A 356 -12.19 1.79 6.28
C LEU A 356 -11.05 2.77 6.04
N LEU A 357 -10.75 3.61 7.03
CA LEU A 357 -9.68 4.61 6.97
C LEU A 357 -8.74 4.43 8.15
N THR A 358 -7.43 4.41 7.91
CA THR A 358 -6.44 4.58 8.99
C THR A 358 -6.00 6.03 9.02
N GLY A 359 -6.08 6.68 10.19
CA GLY A 359 -5.53 8.01 10.42
C GLY A 359 -4.21 7.90 11.17
N ALA A 360 -3.09 8.00 10.45
CA ALA A 360 -1.73 7.88 10.98
C ALA A 360 -1.50 8.75 12.21
N LYS A 361 -1.74 10.07 12.08
CA LYS A 361 -1.54 11.04 13.17
C LYS A 361 -2.61 11.00 14.26
N ALA A 362 -3.69 10.25 14.03
CA ALA A 362 -4.80 10.14 14.95
C ALA A 362 -4.78 8.82 15.73
N ASP A 363 -3.86 7.91 15.40
CA ASP A 363 -3.72 6.56 15.97
C ASP A 363 -5.03 5.80 15.91
N THR A 364 -5.72 5.87 14.77
CA THR A 364 -7.13 5.47 14.68
C THR A 364 -7.46 4.69 13.41
N LEU A 365 -8.26 3.64 13.57
CA LEU A 365 -9.07 3.03 12.51
C LEU A 365 -10.51 3.56 12.56
N TYR A 366 -10.99 4.07 11.43
CA TYR A 366 -12.36 4.54 11.24
C TYR A 366 -13.12 3.59 10.30
N LEU A 367 -14.36 3.27 10.65
CA LEU A 367 -15.37 2.78 9.73
C LEU A 367 -16.32 3.94 9.41
N VAL A 368 -16.37 4.36 8.14
CA VAL A 368 -17.16 5.50 7.70
C VAL A 368 -18.18 5.12 6.64
N GLN A 369 -19.30 5.84 6.62
CA GLN A 369 -20.34 5.79 5.62
C GLN A 369 -20.19 7.00 4.67
N LEU A 370 -20.22 6.72 3.37
CA LEU A 370 -20.23 7.73 2.31
C LEU A 370 -21.61 8.43 2.23
N PRO A 371 -21.64 9.71 1.79
CA PRO A 371 -22.86 10.52 1.72
C PRO A 371 -23.92 10.00 0.75
#